data_AF-A0A5B0EUM6-F1
#
_entry.id   AF-A0A5B0EUM6-F1
#
_cell.length_a   1.000
_cell.length_b   1.000
_cell.length_c   1.000
_cell.angle_alpha   90.00
_cell.angle_beta   90.00
_cell.angle_gamma   90.00
#
_symmetry.space_group_name_H-M   'P 1'
#
loop_
_entity.id
_entity.type
_entity.pdbx_description
1 polymer ?
#
loop_
_entity_poly.entity_id
_entity_poly.type
_entity_poly.pdbx_seq_one_letter_code
_entity_poly.pdbx_strand_id
1 'polypeptide(L)' 'AIYTASTADAAAAALDDLDDEWGRAYPAMIRLWRNAWTEFMPVLDYDIEVRRVICTTNAIESLNARYRRA' A
#
# COMPACT_ATOMS: atom_id res chain seq x y z
N ALA A 1 8.52 1.07 2.17
CA ALA A 1 9.03 2.12 1.29
C ALA A 1 7.89 2.88 0.62
N ILE A 2 7.00 2.21 -0.14
CA ILE A 2 5.89 2.85 -0.88
C ILE A 2 5.00 3.75 0.00
N TYR A 3 4.39 3.23 1.08
CA TYR A 3 3.48 3.99 1.96
C TYR A 3 4.14 5.10 2.77
N THR A 4 5.47 5.07 2.92
CA THR A 4 6.25 6.01 3.74
C THR A 4 7.01 7.03 2.90
N ALA A 5 6.87 7.00 1.57
CA ALA A 5 7.54 7.90 0.66
C ALA A 5 7.05 9.35 0.83
N SER A 6 7.97 10.31 0.73
CA SER A 6 7.68 11.75 0.91
C SER A 6 7.00 12.39 -0.31
N THR A 7 7.10 11.77 -1.49
CA THR A 7 6.50 12.26 -2.74
C THR A 7 5.93 11.11 -3.57
N ALA A 8 5.05 11.45 -4.52
CA ALA A 8 4.52 10.53 -5.53
C ALA A 8 5.64 9.80 -6.29
N ASP A 9 6.63 10.55 -6.76
CA ASP A 9 7.76 10.01 -7.52
C ASP A 9 8.61 9.05 -6.69
N ALA A 10 8.84 9.37 -5.40
CA ALA A 10 9.55 8.48 -4.50
C ALA A 10 8.76 7.19 -4.21
N ALA A 11 7.43 7.27 -4.16
CA ALA A 11 6.59 6.08 -4.02
C ALA A 11 6.61 5.21 -5.28
N ALA A 12 6.61 5.84 -6.46
CA ALA A 12 6.71 5.15 -7.74
C ALA A 12 8.07 4.45 -7.90
N ALA A 13 9.17 5.12 -7.58
CA ALA A 13 10.50 4.52 -7.54
C ALA A 13 10.55 3.31 -6.58
N ALA A 14 9.94 3.43 -5.40
CA ALA A 14 9.84 2.31 -4.46
C ALA A 14 8.97 1.14 -4.96
N LEU A 15 8.01 1.39 -5.86
CA LEU A 15 7.24 0.32 -6.53
C LEU A 15 8.07 -0.35 -7.62
N ASP A 16 8.90 0.40 -8.35
CA ASP A 16 9.82 -0.18 -9.33
C ASP A 16 10.91 -1.02 -8.65
N ASP A 17 11.46 -0.57 -7.52
CA ASP A 17 12.38 -1.39 -6.69
C ASP A 17 11.73 -2.71 -6.23
N LEU A 18 10.44 -2.65 -5.86
CA LEU A 18 9.67 -3.85 -5.49
C LEU A 18 9.48 -4.80 -6.68
N ASP A 19 9.26 -4.27 -7.88
CA ASP A 19 9.14 -5.04 -9.12
C ASP A 19 10.46 -5.72 -9.49
N ASP A 20 11.58 -5.01 -9.36
CA ASP A 20 12.91 -5.56 -9.62
C ASP A 20 13.23 -6.72 -8.67
N GLU A 21 12.89 -6.60 -7.39
CA GLU A 21 13.15 -7.64 -6.39
C GLU A 21 12.17 -8.82 -6.51
N TRP A 22 10.87 -8.55 -6.66
CA TRP A 22 9.81 -9.56 -6.48
C TRP A 22 8.96 -9.82 -7.72
N GLY A 23 9.02 -8.98 -8.74
CA GLY A 23 8.15 -9.03 -9.91
C GLY A 23 8.24 -10.33 -10.70
N ARG A 24 9.41 -10.95 -10.75
CA ARG A 24 9.57 -12.27 -11.39
C ARG A 24 8.85 -13.38 -10.63
N ALA A 25 8.95 -13.38 -9.31
CA ALA A 25 8.33 -14.40 -8.46
C ALA A 25 6.83 -14.17 -8.28
N TYR A 26 6.41 -12.91 -8.22
CA TYR A 26 5.04 -12.49 -7.91
C TYR A 26 4.49 -11.46 -8.92
N PRO A 27 4.40 -11.79 -10.22
CA PRO A 27 3.98 -10.84 -11.25
C PRO A 27 2.53 -10.36 -11.08
N ALA A 28 1.67 -11.17 -10.45
CA ALA A 28 0.30 -10.79 -10.15
C ALA A 28 0.22 -9.69 -9.07
N MET A 29 1.13 -9.71 -8.08
CA MET A 29 1.21 -8.68 -7.04
C MET A 29 1.59 -7.33 -7.64
N ILE A 30 2.60 -7.30 -8.52
CA ILE A 30 3.02 -6.07 -9.20
C ILE A 30 1.89 -5.54 -10.08
N ARG A 31 1.22 -6.41 -10.84
CA ARG A 31 0.07 -5.98 -11.67
C ARG A 31 -1.06 -5.41 -10.82
N LEU A 32 -1.36 -6.00 -9.66
CA LEU A 32 -2.36 -5.46 -8.73
C LEU A 32 -1.98 -4.04 -8.29
N TRP A 33 -0.73 -3.83 -7.88
CA TRP A 33 -0.22 -2.52 -7.50
C TRP A 33 -0.31 -1.49 -8.62
N ARG A 34 0.17 -1.84 -9.83
CA ARG A 34 0.14 -0.93 -10.98
C ARG A 34 -1.29 -0.59 -11.42
N ASN A 35 -2.22 -1.56 -11.33
CA ASN A 35 -3.63 -1.32 -11.67
C ASN A 35 -4.35 -0.40 -10.69
N ALA A 36 -4.04 -0.50 -9.39
CA ALA A 36 -4.66 0.30 -8.33
C ALA A 36 -3.87 1.58 -8.01
N TRP A 37 -2.86 1.92 -8.83
CA TRP A 37 -1.91 2.97 -8.49
C TRP A 37 -2.57 4.35 -8.41
N THR A 38 -3.47 4.64 -9.36
CA THR A 38 -4.22 5.90 -9.39
C THR A 38 -5.10 6.07 -8.14
N GLU A 39 -5.72 5.00 -7.68
CA GLU A 39 -6.54 4.98 -6.47
C GLU A 39 -5.70 5.03 -5.19
N PHE A 40 -4.46 4.54 -5.25
CA PHE A 40 -3.50 4.60 -4.14
C PHE A 40 -2.92 6.00 -3.95
N MET A 41 -2.65 6.73 -5.04
CA MET A 41 -1.98 8.03 -5.03
C MET A 41 -2.52 9.04 -3.98
N PRO A 42 -3.84 9.23 -3.81
CA PRO A 42 -4.39 10.15 -2.81
C PRO A 42 -4.00 9.84 -1.36
N VAL A 43 -3.62 8.60 -1.05
CA VAL A 43 -3.10 8.24 0.28
C VAL A 43 -1.81 9.02 0.59
N LEU A 44 -1.02 9.34 -0.45
CA LEU A 44 0.22 10.09 -0.32
C LEU A 44 0.01 11.60 -0.16
N ASP A 45 -1.21 12.12 -0.27
CA ASP A 45 -1.49 13.54 -0.04
C ASP A 45 -1.66 13.86 1.46
N TYR A 46 -1.91 12.84 2.28
CA TYR A 46 -2.02 13.00 3.73
C TYR A 46 -0.64 13.17 4.39
N ASP A 47 -0.60 13.83 5.55
CA ASP A 47 0.59 13.85 6.39
C ASP A 47 0.99 12.44 6.88
N ILE A 48 2.28 12.25 7.17
CA ILE A 48 2.82 10.94 7.55
C ILE A 48 2.12 10.32 8.78
N GLU A 49 1.71 11.15 9.74
CA GLU A 49 0.98 10.71 10.94
C GLU A 49 -0.43 10.19 10.57
N VAL A 50 -1.10 10.84 9.62
CA VAL A 50 -2.41 10.41 9.14
C VAL A 50 -2.29 9.12 8.33
N ARG A 51 -1.27 9.02 7.45
CA ARG A 51 -0.99 7.77 6.72
C ARG A 51 -0.71 6.61 7.66
N ARG A 52 0.02 6.85 8.75
CA ARG A 52 0.30 5.82 9.75
C ARG A 52 -0.97 5.26 10.35
N VAL A 53 -1.96 6.10 10.66
CA VAL A 53 -3.27 5.67 11.17
C VAL A 53 -4.03 4.88 10.11
N ILE A 54 -4.12 5.39 8.87
CA ILE A 54 -4.80 4.73 7.74
C ILE A 54 -4.22 3.34 7.47
N CYS A 55 -2.89 3.22 7.48
CA CYS A 55 -2.19 1.97 7.22
C CYS A 55 -2.10 1.05 8.44
N THR A 56 -2.76 1.36 9.56
CA THR A 56 -2.87 0.40 10.66
C THR A 56 -3.86 -0.71 10.31
N THR A 57 -3.36 -1.93 10.22
CA THR A 57 -4.18 -3.12 9.93
C THR A 57 -5.16 -3.46 11.06
N ASN A 58 -4.88 -2.99 12.29
CA ASN A 58 -5.56 -3.44 13.50
C ASN A 58 -7.06 -3.09 13.57
N ALA A 59 -7.48 -1.92 13.07
CA ALA A 59 -8.88 -1.49 13.21
C ALA A 59 -9.82 -2.30 12.32
N ILE A 60 -9.47 -2.44 11.03
CA ILE A 60 -10.27 -3.17 10.04
C ILE A 60 -10.22 -4.67 10.32
N GLU A 61 -9.05 -5.23 10.61
CA GLU A 61 -8.94 -6.67 10.88
C GLU A 61 -9.60 -7.08 12.19
N SER A 62 -9.53 -6.26 13.24
CA SER A 62 -10.25 -6.55 14.49
C SER A 62 -11.75 -6.61 14.28
N LEU A 63 -12.29 -5.74 13.41
CA LEU A 63 -13.70 -5.76 13.03
C LEU A 63 -14.04 -7.00 12.19
N ASN A 64 -13.26 -7.28 11.14
CA ASN A 64 -13.44 -8.47 10.30
C ASN A 64 -13.34 -9.78 11.08
N ALA A 65 -12.45 -9.85 12.08
CA ALA A 65 -12.30 -11.01 12.95
C ALA A 65 -13.53 -11.22 13.86
N ARG A 66 -14.19 -10.14 14.30
CA ARG A 66 -15.45 -10.25 15.06
C ARG A 66 -16.59 -10.73 14.17
N TYR A 67 -16.73 -10.19 12.97
CA TYR A 67 -17.76 -10.63 12.02
C TYR A 67 -17.60 -12.09 11.61
N ARG A 68 -16.37 -12.57 11.36
CA ARG A 68 -16.13 -13.99 11.01
C ARG A 68 -16.42 -14.98 12.13
N ARG A 69 -16.48 -14.53 13.39
CA ARG A 69 -16.77 -15.37 14.55
C ARG A 69 -18.26 -15.43 14.93
N ALA A 70 -19.05 -14.46 14.45
CA ALA A 70 -20.50 -14.42 14.65
C ALA A 70 -21.20 -15.35 13.65
#